data_AF-Q8MVZ6-F1
#
_entry.id   AF-Q8MVZ6-F1
#
_cell.length_a   1.000
_cell.length_b   1.000
_cell.length_c   1.000
_cell.angle_alpha   90.00
_cell.angle_beta   90.00
_cell.angle_gamma   90.00
#
_symmetry.space_group_name_H-M   'P 1'
#
loop_
_entity.id
_entity.type
_entity.pdbx_description
1 polymer ?
#
loop_
_entity_poly.entity_id
_entity_poly.type
_entity_poly.pdbx_seq_one_letter_code
_entity_poly.pdbx_strand_id
1 'polypeptide(L)'
;VMGSKTWESIPEKFRPLEGRLNIVLSRDMKQEDVKGLDNVVVVNGGLTDALTLLGEKEYLAKVDRVFVIGGGSLYNEALAAPCLPILHNVYLTQVEGEFDCDTFVAFTPGKSFREVSKSEAEDKNIKMTMYHYSKVNKEEQQYLDLVDDIIKNGFTKGDRTGVGTISKFGAQMRFSLRDGVIPLLTTKRVFWKGVAEELFWFIKGCTNGKDLKDKGVHIWDGNGTRAFLDSRGLPDRAEDDLGPIYGLQWSHFGA
;
A
#
# COMPACT_ATOMS: atom_id res chain seq x y z
N VAL A 1 -2.33 10.85 14.86
CA VAL A 1 -1.26 11.74 15.37
C VAL A 1 -1.80 13.15 15.41
N MET A 2 -1.69 13.81 16.56
CA MET A 2 -2.14 15.18 16.75
C MET A 2 -1.20 15.96 17.67
N GLY A 3 -1.16 17.29 17.57
CA GLY A 3 -0.48 18.14 18.54
C GLY A 3 -1.27 18.29 19.85
N SER A 4 -0.59 18.66 20.94
CA SER A 4 -1.18 18.87 22.27
C SER A 4 -2.38 19.80 22.28
N LYS A 5 -2.33 20.94 21.58
CA LYS A 5 -3.47 21.87 21.49
C LYS A 5 -4.70 21.26 20.80
N THR A 6 -4.48 20.41 19.80
CA THR A 6 -5.57 19.68 19.13
C THR A 6 -6.13 18.60 20.04
N TRP A 7 -5.29 17.93 20.81
CA TRP A 7 -5.75 17.02 21.85
C TRP A 7 -6.60 17.75 22.90
N GLU A 8 -6.13 18.89 23.38
CA GLU A 8 -6.80 19.74 24.37
C GLU A 8 -8.13 20.34 23.89
N SER A 9 -8.32 20.51 22.57
CA SER A 9 -9.58 21.01 22.01
C SER A 9 -10.67 19.94 21.89
N ILE A 10 -10.32 18.65 21.96
CA ILE A 10 -11.30 17.55 21.94
C ILE A 10 -12.06 17.54 23.26
N PRO A 11 -13.40 17.62 23.29
CA PRO A 11 -14.16 17.55 24.54
C PRO A 11 -13.83 16.28 25.34
N GLU A 12 -13.73 16.37 26.68
CA GLU A 12 -13.29 15.27 27.56
C GLU A 12 -14.08 13.97 27.32
N LYS A 13 -15.39 14.06 27.10
CA LYS A 13 -16.26 12.90 26.80
C LYS A 13 -15.91 12.16 25.50
N PHE A 14 -15.15 12.77 24.61
CA PHE A 14 -14.69 12.20 23.34
C PHE A 14 -13.18 11.99 23.30
N ARG A 15 -12.50 12.18 24.43
CA ARG A 15 -11.06 12.04 24.59
C ARG A 15 -10.78 10.80 25.46
N PRO A 16 -10.00 9.82 25.00
CA PRO A 16 -9.37 9.70 23.69
C PRO A 16 -10.37 9.37 22.57
N LEU A 17 -9.96 9.55 21.31
CA LEU A 17 -10.75 9.13 20.17
C LEU A 17 -10.88 7.60 20.14
N GLU A 18 -12.10 7.10 20.30
CA GLU A 18 -12.40 5.66 20.40
C GLU A 18 -12.02 4.89 19.12
N GLY A 19 -11.66 3.61 19.29
CA GLY A 19 -11.31 2.69 18.21
C GLY A 19 -9.97 2.98 17.52
N ARG A 20 -9.17 3.90 18.07
CA ARG A 20 -7.92 4.39 17.47
C ARG A 20 -6.83 4.50 18.52
N LEU A 21 -5.59 4.31 18.07
CA LEU A 21 -4.40 4.73 18.80
C LEU A 21 -4.23 6.26 18.66
N ASN A 22 -4.17 6.95 19.80
CA ASN A 22 -4.05 8.40 19.87
C ASN A 22 -2.60 8.77 20.20
N ILE A 23 -1.83 9.16 19.17
CA ILE A 23 -0.49 9.73 19.37
C ILE A 23 -0.61 11.24 19.56
N VAL A 24 -0.17 11.73 20.72
CA VAL A 24 -0.18 13.16 21.09
C VAL A 24 1.25 13.68 21.12
N LEU A 25 1.54 14.69 20.30
CA LEU A 25 2.83 15.36 20.26
C LEU A 25 2.85 16.51 21.26
N SER A 26 3.70 16.44 22.27
CA SER A 26 3.79 17.46 23.31
C SER A 26 5.16 17.51 23.94
N ARG A 27 5.63 18.72 24.25
CA ARG A 27 6.87 18.93 25.01
C ARG A 27 6.62 19.00 26.52
N ASP A 28 5.40 19.37 26.91
CA ASP A 28 5.02 19.64 28.30
C ASP A 28 4.26 18.47 28.93
N MET A 29 3.36 17.85 28.15
CA MET A 29 2.60 16.66 28.57
C MET A 29 3.52 15.44 28.57
N LYS A 30 3.38 14.61 29.60
CA LYS A 30 4.11 13.35 29.77
C LYS A 30 3.15 12.18 29.69
N GLN A 31 3.69 10.97 29.48
CA GLN A 31 2.89 9.75 29.43
C GLN A 31 2.13 9.51 30.75
N GLU A 32 2.70 9.94 31.88
CA GLU A 32 2.07 9.81 33.20
C GLU A 32 0.78 10.63 33.33
N ASP A 33 0.64 11.73 32.58
CA ASP A 33 -0.54 12.59 32.63
C ASP A 33 -1.77 11.94 31.98
N VAL A 34 -1.55 10.94 31.13
CA VAL A 34 -2.59 10.13 30.46
C VAL A 34 -2.63 8.70 30.98
N LYS A 35 -2.06 8.46 32.16
CA LYS A 35 -2.03 7.13 32.79
C LYS A 35 -3.45 6.60 32.98
N GLY A 36 -3.69 5.38 32.52
CA GLY A 36 -5.02 4.73 32.53
C GLY A 36 -5.77 4.82 31.20
N LEU A 37 -5.21 5.51 30.20
CA LEU A 37 -5.70 5.50 28.82
C LEU A 37 -4.81 4.58 27.96
N ASP A 38 -5.22 3.33 27.79
CA ASP A 38 -4.41 2.29 27.13
C ASP A 38 -4.18 2.55 25.63
N ASN A 39 -4.97 3.42 25.01
CA ASN A 39 -4.87 3.77 23.60
C ASN A 39 -4.27 5.17 23.36
N VAL A 40 -3.51 5.71 24.31
CA VAL A 40 -2.86 7.03 24.21
C VAL A 40 -1.37 6.91 24.44
N VAL A 41 -0.59 7.48 23.52
CA VAL A 41 0.86 7.58 23.65
C VAL A 41 1.28 9.04 23.44
N VAL A 42 2.03 9.58 24.39
CA VAL A 42 2.58 10.93 24.33
C VAL A 42 4.01 10.84 23.81
N VAL A 43 4.28 11.60 22.74
CA VAL A 43 5.60 11.67 22.11
C VAL A 43 6.16 13.07 22.32
N ASN A 44 7.33 13.14 22.96
CA ASN A 44 8.09 14.38 23.08
C ASN A 44 8.90 14.61 21.81
N GLY A 45 8.26 15.16 20.78
CA GLY A 45 8.87 15.34 19.46
C GLY A 45 7.91 15.88 18.40
N GLY A 46 8.36 15.82 17.16
CA GLY A 46 7.59 16.16 15.96
C GLY A 46 6.90 14.95 15.32
N LEU A 47 6.42 15.12 14.10
CA LEU A 47 5.82 14.05 13.32
C LEU A 47 6.81 12.93 13.03
N THR A 48 8.07 13.25 12.74
CA THR A 48 9.10 12.24 12.45
C THR A 48 9.35 11.30 13.63
N ASP A 49 9.33 11.83 14.86
CA ASP A 49 9.50 11.03 16.07
C ASP A 49 8.32 10.06 16.26
N ALA A 50 7.10 10.55 16.04
CA ALA A 50 5.90 9.71 16.08
C ALA A 50 5.88 8.64 14.99
N LEU A 51 6.32 8.96 13.77
CA LEU A 51 6.41 7.98 12.70
C LEU A 51 7.50 6.94 12.96
N THR A 52 8.60 7.33 13.61
CA THR A 52 9.66 6.41 14.04
C THR A 52 9.12 5.42 15.08
N LEU A 53 8.41 5.91 16.10
CA LEU A 53 7.73 5.07 17.09
C LEU A 53 6.75 4.10 16.42
N LEU A 54 5.91 4.60 15.49
CA LEU A 54 4.92 3.79 14.79
C LEU A 54 5.56 2.74 13.84
N GLY A 55 6.85 2.89 13.51
CA GLY A 55 7.63 1.90 12.78
C GLY A 55 8.13 0.73 13.64
N GLU A 56 7.96 0.78 14.96
CA GLU A 56 8.37 -0.31 15.84
C GLU A 56 7.43 -1.52 15.73
N LYS A 57 7.98 -2.71 15.96
CA LYS A 57 7.28 -4.00 15.81
C LYS A 57 5.96 -4.06 16.59
N GLU A 58 5.91 -3.42 17.75
CA GLU A 58 4.70 -3.37 18.57
C GLU A 58 3.53 -2.71 17.83
N TYR A 59 3.80 -1.63 17.09
CA TYR A 59 2.76 -0.85 16.41
C TYR A 59 2.46 -1.36 15.01
N LEU A 60 3.45 -1.92 14.29
CA LEU A 60 3.25 -2.49 12.95
C LEU A 60 2.16 -3.58 12.89
N ALA A 61 1.97 -4.34 13.97
CA ALA A 61 0.92 -5.35 14.04
C ALA A 61 -0.46 -4.81 14.45
N LYS A 62 -0.51 -3.59 15.03
CA LYS A 62 -1.72 -3.00 15.62
C LYS A 62 -2.30 -1.85 14.79
N VAL A 63 -1.48 -1.19 13.97
CA VAL A 63 -1.83 0.03 13.24
C VAL A 63 -1.85 -0.25 11.74
N ASP A 64 -3.04 -0.18 11.13
CA ASP A 64 -3.20 -0.28 9.68
C ASP A 64 -2.86 1.05 8.97
N ARG A 65 -3.35 2.17 9.50
CA ARG A 65 -3.21 3.49 8.88
C ARG A 65 -2.90 4.57 9.92
N VAL A 66 -2.03 5.49 9.53
CA VAL A 66 -1.67 6.67 10.33
C VAL A 66 -2.37 7.89 9.74
N PHE A 67 -3.20 8.54 10.55
CA PHE A 67 -3.85 9.81 10.20
C PHE A 67 -3.22 10.95 11.01
N VAL A 68 -2.76 11.98 10.31
CA VAL A 68 -2.38 13.27 10.90
C VAL A 68 -3.63 14.14 10.94
N ILE A 69 -4.04 14.57 12.13
CA ILE A 69 -5.32 15.27 12.33
C ILE A 69 -5.17 16.69 12.88
N GLY A 70 -3.96 17.25 12.79
CA GLY A 70 -3.64 18.64 13.15
C GLY A 70 -2.77 18.78 14.40
N GLY A 71 -2.41 19.99 14.82
CA GLY A 71 -2.85 21.28 14.28
C GLY A 71 -2.02 21.79 13.09
N GLY A 72 -2.06 23.11 12.86
CA GLY A 72 -1.43 23.75 11.70
C GLY A 72 0.07 23.48 11.57
N SER A 73 0.82 23.51 12.68
CA SER A 73 2.25 23.17 12.67
C SER A 73 2.50 21.73 12.20
N LEU A 74 1.67 20.79 12.67
CA LEU A 74 1.80 19.38 12.32
C LEU A 74 1.41 19.12 10.86
N TYR A 75 0.39 19.82 10.35
CA TYR A 75 0.06 19.77 8.93
C TYR A 75 1.19 20.33 8.07
N ASN A 76 1.80 21.44 8.46
CA ASN A 76 2.95 22.00 7.75
C ASN A 76 4.14 21.04 7.73
N GLU A 77 4.40 20.33 8.83
CA GLU A 77 5.42 19.29 8.89
C GLU A 77 5.08 18.10 7.96
N ALA A 78 3.82 17.65 7.95
CA ALA A 78 3.37 16.57 7.07
C ALA A 78 3.48 16.93 5.57
N LEU A 79 3.28 18.21 5.23
CA LEU A 79 3.36 18.75 3.87
C LEU A 79 4.78 19.16 3.45
N ALA A 80 5.78 18.98 4.32
CA ALA A 80 7.18 19.28 4.05
C ALA A 80 8.05 18.01 4.08
N ALA A 81 9.28 18.10 3.57
CA ALA A 81 10.27 17.04 3.74
C ALA A 81 10.68 16.95 5.23
N PRO A 82 10.90 15.73 5.77
CA PRO A 82 10.94 14.44 5.09
C PRO A 82 9.58 13.69 5.01
N CYS A 83 8.49 14.27 5.50
CA CYS A 83 7.19 13.59 5.60
C CYS A 83 6.39 13.57 4.28
N LEU A 84 6.51 14.60 3.44
CA LEU A 84 5.80 14.68 2.16
C LEU A 84 6.07 13.49 1.21
N PRO A 85 7.31 12.94 1.11
CA PRO A 85 7.58 11.70 0.39
C PRO A 85 6.74 10.48 0.81
N ILE A 86 6.32 10.39 2.07
CA ILE A 86 5.55 9.25 2.62
C ILE A 86 4.07 9.57 2.85
N LEU A 87 3.63 10.79 2.52
CA LEU A 87 2.23 11.19 2.54
C LEU A 87 1.47 10.57 1.35
N HIS A 88 0.54 9.67 1.64
CA HIS A 88 -0.20 8.92 0.61
C HIS A 88 -1.48 9.62 0.16
N ASN A 89 -2.25 10.15 1.11
CA ASN A 89 -3.57 10.70 0.88
C ASN A 89 -3.75 12.02 1.63
N VAL A 90 -4.52 12.94 1.04
CA VAL A 90 -5.00 14.17 1.69
C VAL A 90 -6.52 14.18 1.59
N TYR A 91 -7.18 14.23 2.74
CA TYR A 91 -8.62 14.42 2.86
C TYR A 91 -8.87 15.86 3.30
N LEU A 92 -9.35 16.69 2.38
CA LEU A 92 -9.52 18.13 2.59
C LEU A 92 -11.01 18.46 2.57
N THR A 93 -11.50 19.09 3.63
CA THR A 93 -12.85 19.71 3.63
C THR A 93 -12.67 21.22 3.55
N GLN A 94 -13.11 21.81 2.44
CA GLN A 94 -13.21 23.26 2.27
C GLN A 94 -14.57 23.71 2.79
N VAL A 95 -14.58 24.55 3.81
CA VAL A 95 -15.79 25.12 4.40
C VAL A 95 -15.96 26.53 3.86
N GLU A 96 -17.09 26.80 3.20
CA GLU A 96 -17.38 28.11 2.61
C GLU A 96 -17.86 29.08 3.70
N GLY A 97 -17.16 30.21 3.84
CA GLY A 97 -17.52 31.27 4.76
C GLY A 97 -16.31 32.09 5.19
N GLU A 98 -16.56 33.19 5.89
CA GLU A 98 -15.54 33.97 6.56
C GLU A 98 -15.61 33.66 8.06
N PHE A 99 -14.49 33.19 8.60
CA PHE A 99 -14.36 32.85 10.01
C PHE A 99 -13.10 33.53 10.55
N ASP A 100 -13.17 33.98 11.80
CA ASP A 100 -11.99 34.49 12.49
C ASP A 100 -11.06 33.31 12.84
N CYS A 101 -9.89 33.30 12.21
CA CYS A 101 -8.93 32.20 12.25
C CYS A 101 -7.54 32.73 12.55
N ASP A 102 -6.81 32.06 13.45
CA ASP A 102 -5.43 32.40 13.81
C ASP A 102 -4.39 31.44 13.19
N THR A 103 -4.86 30.35 12.58
CA THR A 103 -4.02 29.25 12.06
C THR A 103 -4.44 28.91 10.64
N PHE A 104 -3.47 28.90 9.72
CA PHE A 104 -3.70 28.64 8.30
C PHE A 104 -2.80 27.51 7.79
N VAL A 105 -3.34 26.66 6.95
CA VAL A 105 -2.61 25.56 6.29
C VAL A 105 -2.87 25.65 4.80
N ALA A 106 -1.79 25.73 4.01
CA ALA A 106 -1.88 25.74 2.57
C ALA A 106 -1.60 24.34 2.02
N PHE A 107 -2.52 23.81 1.21
CA PHE A 107 -2.30 22.60 0.43
C PHE A 107 -2.64 22.86 -1.04
N THR A 108 -1.67 22.58 -1.91
CA THR A 108 -1.86 22.63 -3.36
C THR A 108 -1.45 21.28 -3.94
N PRO A 109 -2.36 20.53 -4.59
CA PRO A 109 -2.06 19.17 -5.06
C PRO A 109 -0.94 19.11 -6.12
N GLY A 110 -0.88 20.13 -6.99
CA GLY A 110 0.12 20.22 -8.05
C GLY A 110 0.12 18.99 -8.97
N LYS A 111 1.30 18.55 -9.41
CA LYS A 111 1.49 17.29 -10.16
C LYS A 111 1.76 16.08 -9.25
N SER A 112 1.86 16.31 -7.94
CA SER A 112 2.24 15.30 -6.96
C SER A 112 1.05 14.51 -6.46
N PHE A 113 -0.14 15.12 -6.47
CA PHE A 113 -1.39 14.52 -6.06
C PHE A 113 -2.44 14.63 -7.16
N ARG A 114 -3.25 13.58 -7.33
CA ARG A 114 -4.42 13.56 -8.19
C ARG A 114 -5.68 13.57 -7.34
N GLU A 115 -6.72 14.24 -7.82
CA GLU A 115 -8.05 14.11 -7.24
C GLU A 115 -8.60 12.71 -7.49
N VAL A 116 -9.08 12.05 -6.44
CA VAL A 116 -9.72 10.72 -6.48
C VAL A 116 -11.22 10.86 -6.39
N SER A 117 -11.72 11.74 -5.52
CA SER A 117 -13.13 12.05 -5.40
C SER A 117 -13.37 13.46 -4.89
N LYS A 118 -14.51 14.02 -5.29
CA LYS A 118 -15.06 15.28 -4.81
C LYS A 118 -16.52 15.06 -4.41
N SER A 119 -16.94 15.61 -3.28
CA SER A 119 -18.33 15.60 -2.83
C SER A 119 -18.69 16.90 -2.12
N GLU A 120 -19.96 17.25 -2.12
CA GLU A 120 -20.47 18.50 -1.54
C GLU A 120 -21.49 18.18 -0.46
N ALA A 121 -21.53 19.00 0.58
CA ALA A 121 -22.48 18.91 1.69
C ALA A 121 -22.85 20.31 2.18
N GLU A 122 -23.96 20.40 2.90
CA GLU A 122 -24.40 21.64 3.54
C GLU A 122 -24.93 21.32 4.93
N ASP A 123 -24.45 22.06 5.94
CA ASP A 123 -24.99 22.01 7.31
C ASP A 123 -25.17 23.43 7.83
N LYS A 124 -26.34 23.73 8.40
CA LYS A 124 -26.66 25.07 8.96
C LYS A 124 -26.35 26.24 8.02
N ASN A 125 -26.66 26.10 6.72
CA ASN A 125 -26.36 27.06 5.65
C ASN A 125 -24.86 27.29 5.39
N ILE A 126 -23.99 26.42 5.90
CA ILE A 126 -22.57 26.41 5.61
C ILE A 126 -22.32 25.31 4.58
N LYS A 127 -21.91 25.71 3.38
CA LYS A 127 -21.54 24.78 2.32
C LYS A 127 -20.14 24.26 2.55
N MET A 128 -19.94 22.99 2.24
CA MET A 128 -18.66 22.32 2.37
C MET A 128 -18.37 21.47 1.15
N THR A 129 -17.14 21.51 0.68
CA THR A 129 -16.65 20.62 -0.37
C THR A 129 -15.55 19.71 0.18
N MET A 130 -15.76 18.40 0.08
CA MET A 130 -14.83 17.38 0.54
C MET A 130 -14.08 16.78 -0.65
N TYR A 131 -12.76 16.87 -0.60
CA TYR A 131 -11.83 16.34 -1.59
C TYR A 131 -11.03 15.19 -0.99
N HIS A 132 -10.83 14.14 -1.80
CA HIS A 132 -9.82 13.12 -1.55
C HIS A 132 -8.76 13.22 -2.65
N TYR A 133 -7.54 13.54 -2.24
CA TYR A 133 -6.37 13.50 -3.10
C TYR A 133 -5.49 12.31 -2.75
N SER A 134 -4.98 11.62 -3.78
CA SER A 134 -4.00 10.55 -3.64
C SER A 134 -2.71 10.94 -4.34
N LYS A 135 -1.58 10.55 -3.77
CA LYS A 135 -0.27 10.73 -4.39
C LYS A 135 -0.22 10.02 -5.74
N VAL A 136 0.36 10.68 -6.74
CA VAL A 136 0.53 10.12 -8.08
C VAL A 136 1.61 9.03 -8.04
N ASN A 137 1.24 7.79 -8.40
CA ASN A 137 2.16 6.67 -8.52
C ASN A 137 2.70 6.58 -9.97
N LYS A 138 3.81 7.27 -10.23
CA LYS A 138 4.47 7.23 -11.56
C LYS A 138 5.04 5.85 -11.88
N GLU A 139 5.40 5.07 -10.87
CA GLU A 139 6.00 3.75 -11.09
C GLU A 139 4.97 2.77 -11.64
N GLU A 140 3.78 2.72 -11.04
CA GLU A 140 2.65 1.93 -11.53
C GLU A 140 2.09 2.45 -12.86
N GLN A 141 2.17 3.76 -13.13
CA GLN A 141 1.72 4.33 -14.40
C GLN A 141 2.47 3.71 -15.60
N GLN A 142 3.75 3.33 -15.45
CA GLN A 142 4.49 2.61 -16.50
C GLN A 142 3.79 1.31 -16.93
N TYR A 143 3.23 0.56 -15.97
CA TYR A 143 2.49 -0.67 -16.24
C TYR A 143 1.17 -0.36 -16.97
N LEU A 144 0.43 0.66 -16.52
CA LEU A 144 -0.84 1.06 -17.13
C LEU A 144 -0.64 1.57 -18.57
N ASP A 145 0.38 2.40 -18.78
CA ASP A 145 0.72 2.94 -20.09
C ASP A 145 1.14 1.82 -21.05
N LEU A 146 1.90 0.83 -20.57
CA LEU A 146 2.29 -0.33 -21.38
C LEU A 146 1.08 -1.19 -21.76
N VAL A 147 0.15 -1.43 -20.83
CA VAL A 147 -1.09 -2.17 -21.12
C VAL A 147 -1.93 -1.43 -22.17
N ASP A 148 -2.12 -0.12 -22.00
CA ASP A 148 -2.88 0.72 -22.95
C ASP A 148 -2.24 0.73 -24.35
N ASP A 149 -0.91 0.86 -24.41
CA ASP A 149 -0.15 0.85 -25.67
C ASP A 149 -0.20 -0.52 -26.37
N ILE A 150 -0.13 -1.64 -25.62
CA ILE A 150 -0.33 -2.98 -26.18
C ILE A 150 -1.73 -3.10 -26.77
N ILE A 151 -2.78 -2.65 -26.07
CA ILE A 151 -4.16 -2.75 -26.55
C ILE A 151 -4.38 -1.91 -27.81
N LYS A 152 -3.87 -0.68 -27.85
CA LYS A 152 -4.10 0.27 -28.96
C LYS A 152 -3.22 -0.01 -30.17
N ASN A 153 -1.95 -0.37 -29.95
CA ASN A 153 -0.91 -0.38 -30.98
C ASN A 153 -0.19 -1.73 -31.11
N GLY A 154 -0.61 -2.77 -30.38
CA GLY A 154 0.03 -4.08 -30.42
C GLY A 154 -0.38 -4.92 -31.63
N PHE A 155 0.41 -5.97 -31.88
CA PHE A 155 0.17 -6.93 -32.95
C PHE A 155 -0.71 -8.08 -32.45
N THR A 156 -1.84 -8.30 -33.13
CA THR A 156 -2.70 -9.45 -32.91
C THR A 156 -2.06 -10.72 -33.46
N LYS A 157 -2.00 -11.76 -32.63
CA LYS A 157 -1.51 -13.10 -32.99
C LYS A 157 -2.52 -14.15 -32.56
N GLY A 158 -2.81 -15.11 -33.44
CA GLY A 158 -3.53 -16.32 -33.05
C GLY A 158 -2.64 -17.26 -32.24
N ASP A 159 -3.25 -18.19 -31.53
CA ASP A 159 -2.56 -19.30 -30.87
C ASP A 159 -3.31 -20.63 -31.13
N ARG A 160 -2.69 -21.75 -30.75
CA ARG A 160 -3.24 -23.09 -30.91
C ARG A 160 -4.52 -23.37 -30.12
N THR A 161 -4.87 -22.50 -29.16
CA THR A 161 -6.07 -22.62 -28.33
C THR A 161 -7.23 -21.75 -28.86
N GLY A 162 -6.97 -20.91 -29.87
CA GLY A 162 -7.96 -19.99 -30.44
C GLY A 162 -8.24 -18.75 -29.59
N VAL A 163 -7.50 -18.55 -28.49
CA VAL A 163 -7.68 -17.38 -27.60
C VAL A 163 -7.06 -16.14 -28.25
N GLY A 164 -5.84 -16.27 -28.75
CA GLY A 164 -5.11 -15.18 -29.36
C GLY A 164 -4.57 -14.17 -28.34
N THR A 165 -3.65 -13.32 -28.78
CA THR A 165 -3.00 -12.31 -27.95
C THR A 165 -2.78 -11.02 -28.74
N ILE A 166 -2.74 -9.88 -28.04
CA ILE A 166 -2.22 -8.62 -28.57
C ILE A 166 -0.88 -8.38 -27.90
N SER A 167 0.17 -8.13 -28.67
CA SER A 167 1.54 -8.11 -28.14
C SER A 167 2.41 -7.00 -28.72
N LYS A 168 3.37 -6.55 -27.92
CA LYS A 168 4.53 -5.75 -28.37
C LYS A 168 5.82 -6.48 -27.99
N PHE A 169 6.91 -6.13 -28.65
CA PHE A 169 8.23 -6.69 -28.39
C PHE A 169 9.16 -5.63 -27.79
N GLY A 170 9.77 -5.95 -26.65
CA GLY A 170 10.70 -5.07 -25.94
C GLY A 170 10.00 -3.95 -25.17
N ALA A 171 9.99 -4.06 -23.84
CA ALA A 171 9.55 -3.00 -22.94
C ALA A 171 10.41 -3.03 -21.67
N GLN A 172 10.52 -1.90 -20.98
CA GLN A 172 11.23 -1.79 -19.72
C GLN A 172 10.41 -0.97 -18.74
N MET A 173 10.38 -1.40 -17.48
CA MET A 173 9.81 -0.68 -16.36
C MET A 173 10.83 -0.59 -15.23
N ARG A 174 10.68 0.42 -14.37
CA ARG A 174 11.55 0.64 -13.20
C ARG A 174 10.71 0.85 -11.95
N PHE A 175 11.07 0.18 -10.87
CA PHE A 175 10.39 0.26 -9.58
C PHE A 175 11.42 0.46 -8.48
N SER A 176 11.15 1.36 -7.53
CA SER A 176 12.02 1.58 -6.37
C SER A 176 11.77 0.52 -5.30
N LEU A 177 12.86 -0.02 -4.74
CA LEU A 177 12.85 -0.92 -3.58
C LEU A 177 13.50 -0.28 -2.34
N ARG A 178 13.84 1.02 -2.41
CA ARG A 178 14.41 1.76 -1.29
C ARG A 178 13.38 1.94 -0.17
N ASP A 179 13.87 2.15 1.04
CA ASP A 179 13.06 2.60 2.18
C ASP A 179 11.88 1.67 2.52
N GLY A 180 12.06 0.37 2.30
CA GLY A 180 11.06 -0.65 2.63
C GLY A 180 9.87 -0.74 1.65
N VAL A 181 9.96 -0.10 0.48
CA VAL A 181 8.89 -0.12 -0.53
C VAL A 181 8.83 -1.48 -1.25
N ILE A 182 7.62 -2.03 -1.38
CA ILE A 182 7.32 -3.18 -2.24
C ILE A 182 6.38 -2.71 -3.37
N PRO A 183 6.73 -2.88 -4.65
CA PRO A 183 5.97 -2.37 -5.78
C PRO A 183 4.77 -3.26 -6.14
N LEU A 184 3.87 -3.50 -5.17
CA LEU A 184 2.59 -4.15 -5.44
C LEU A 184 1.68 -3.15 -6.16
N LEU A 185 1.18 -3.55 -7.33
CA LEU A 185 0.22 -2.76 -8.10
C LEU A 185 -1.06 -2.52 -7.28
N THR A 186 -1.60 -1.32 -7.37
CA THR A 186 -2.74 -0.86 -6.55
C THR A 186 -4.05 -0.80 -7.33
N THR A 187 -3.98 -0.64 -8.66
CA THR A 187 -5.13 -0.63 -9.56
C THR A 187 -5.82 -1.99 -9.68
N LYS A 188 -5.11 -3.07 -9.37
CA LYS A 188 -5.65 -4.42 -9.23
C LYS A 188 -4.91 -5.17 -8.14
N ARG A 189 -5.65 -5.72 -7.18
CA ARG A 189 -5.07 -6.49 -6.06
C ARG A 189 -4.22 -7.65 -6.58
N VAL A 190 -2.95 -7.65 -6.21
CA VAL A 190 -2.00 -8.74 -6.47
C VAL A 190 -2.15 -9.83 -5.40
N PHE A 191 -2.04 -11.11 -5.79
CA PHE A 191 -2.10 -12.23 -4.86
C PHE A 191 -0.78 -12.41 -4.10
N TRP A 192 -0.53 -11.51 -3.13
CA TRP A 192 0.75 -11.45 -2.40
C TRP A 192 1.14 -12.76 -1.71
N LYS A 193 0.20 -13.47 -1.07
CA LYS A 193 0.47 -14.77 -0.45
C LYS A 193 1.04 -15.76 -1.47
N GLY A 194 0.45 -15.84 -2.66
CA GLY A 194 0.94 -16.71 -3.73
C GLY A 194 2.34 -16.34 -4.18
N VAL A 195 2.58 -15.05 -4.45
CA VAL A 195 3.91 -14.54 -4.85
C VAL A 195 4.98 -14.86 -3.82
N ALA A 196 4.71 -14.61 -2.53
CA ALA A 196 5.67 -14.84 -1.46
C ALA A 196 5.96 -16.34 -1.25
N GLU A 197 4.92 -17.17 -1.17
CA GLU A 197 5.07 -18.62 -0.99
C GLU A 197 5.81 -19.28 -2.16
N GLU A 198 5.48 -18.88 -3.40
CA GLU A 198 6.16 -19.38 -4.60
C GLU A 198 7.63 -18.94 -4.65
N LEU A 199 7.93 -17.67 -4.34
CA LEU A 199 9.31 -17.20 -4.32
C LEU A 199 10.15 -17.97 -3.30
N PHE A 200 9.62 -18.22 -2.09
CA PHE A 200 10.32 -19.04 -1.10
C PHE A 200 10.46 -20.50 -1.54
N TRP A 201 9.47 -21.04 -2.25
CA TRP A 201 9.52 -22.38 -2.84
C TRP A 201 10.62 -22.47 -3.92
N PHE A 202 10.76 -21.45 -4.79
CA PHE A 202 11.87 -21.39 -5.75
C PHE A 202 13.23 -21.28 -5.06
N ILE A 203 13.38 -20.42 -4.04
CA ILE A 203 14.65 -20.26 -3.32
C ILE A 203 15.09 -21.58 -2.66
N LYS A 204 14.14 -22.41 -2.21
CA LYS A 204 14.42 -23.73 -1.62
C LYS A 204 14.77 -24.82 -2.65
N GLY A 205 14.66 -24.53 -3.95
CA GLY A 205 14.88 -25.51 -5.01
C GLY A 205 13.79 -26.58 -5.10
N CYS A 206 12.59 -26.31 -4.57
CA CYS A 206 11.48 -27.26 -4.61
C CYS A 206 10.97 -27.46 -6.05
N THR A 207 10.43 -28.64 -6.32
CA THR A 207 9.87 -29.02 -7.65
C THR A 207 8.46 -29.58 -7.59
N ASN A 208 7.96 -29.90 -6.39
CA ASN A 208 6.62 -30.45 -6.20
C ASN A 208 5.58 -29.33 -5.96
N GLY A 209 4.63 -29.17 -6.88
CA GLY A 209 3.54 -28.19 -6.81
C GLY A 209 2.59 -28.42 -5.63
N LYS A 210 2.55 -29.64 -5.09
CA LYS A 210 1.74 -29.98 -3.91
C LYS A 210 2.12 -29.13 -2.69
N ASP A 211 3.39 -28.76 -2.54
CA ASP A 211 3.87 -27.92 -1.44
C ASP A 211 3.18 -26.55 -1.41
N LEU A 212 2.83 -26.01 -2.58
CA LEU A 212 2.10 -24.75 -2.73
C LEU A 212 0.60 -24.97 -2.54
N LYS A 213 0.06 -26.04 -3.12
CA LYS A 213 -1.35 -26.43 -3.00
C LYS A 213 -1.77 -26.65 -1.55
N ASP A 214 -0.94 -27.33 -0.75
CA ASP A 214 -1.17 -27.56 0.68
C ASP A 214 -1.23 -26.26 1.50
N LYS A 215 -0.66 -25.17 0.96
CA LYS A 215 -0.73 -23.82 1.54
C LYS A 215 -1.86 -22.95 0.94
N GLY A 216 -2.71 -23.53 0.10
CA GLY A 216 -3.79 -22.85 -0.60
C GLY A 216 -3.31 -21.96 -1.76
N VAL A 217 -2.19 -22.31 -2.40
CA VAL A 217 -1.64 -21.63 -3.58
C VAL A 217 -1.74 -22.57 -4.78
N HIS A 218 -2.73 -22.32 -5.64
CA HIS A 218 -3.15 -23.22 -6.73
C HIS A 218 -2.63 -22.82 -8.13
N ILE A 219 -1.61 -21.98 -8.19
CA ILE A 219 -1.15 -21.39 -9.47
C ILE A 219 -0.50 -22.41 -10.42
N TRP A 220 -0.04 -23.56 -9.90
CA TRP A 220 0.57 -24.64 -10.67
C TRP A 220 -0.36 -25.83 -10.94
N ASP A 221 -1.59 -25.85 -10.40
CA ASP A 221 -2.50 -27.02 -10.46
C ASP A 221 -2.72 -27.49 -11.90
N GLY A 222 -2.96 -26.56 -12.83
CA GLY A 222 -3.18 -26.90 -14.25
C GLY A 222 -1.97 -27.54 -14.95
N ASN A 223 -0.77 -27.31 -14.43
CA ASN A 223 0.49 -27.85 -14.96
C ASN A 223 1.00 -29.07 -14.19
N GLY A 224 0.45 -29.36 -13.00
CA GLY A 224 0.79 -30.51 -12.17
C GLY A 224 -0.03 -31.76 -12.45
N THR A 225 -1.19 -31.64 -13.13
CA THR A 225 -2.09 -32.79 -13.36
C THR A 225 -1.43 -33.93 -14.15
N ARG A 226 -1.86 -35.17 -13.87
CA ARG A 226 -1.44 -36.38 -14.62
C ARG A 226 -1.60 -36.20 -16.13
N ALA A 227 -2.75 -35.70 -16.58
CA ALA A 227 -3.05 -35.48 -17.99
C ALA A 227 -2.10 -34.46 -18.65
N PHE A 228 -1.75 -33.38 -17.94
CA PHE A 228 -0.79 -32.40 -18.46
C PHE A 228 0.61 -33.01 -18.58
N LEU A 229 1.09 -33.71 -17.54
CA LEU A 229 2.40 -34.37 -17.56
C LEU A 229 2.50 -35.41 -18.69
N ASP A 230 1.45 -36.21 -18.91
CA ASP A 230 1.40 -37.17 -20.02
C ASP A 230 1.45 -36.49 -21.38
N SER A 231 0.72 -35.37 -21.54
CA SER A 231 0.76 -34.57 -22.78
C SER A 231 2.14 -33.99 -23.09
N ARG A 232 3.01 -33.90 -22.09
CA ARG A 232 4.40 -33.46 -22.20
C ARG A 232 5.40 -34.60 -22.33
N GLY A 233 4.94 -35.86 -22.39
CA GLY A 233 5.80 -37.03 -22.48
C GLY A 233 6.52 -37.34 -21.17
N LEU A 234 5.91 -37.05 -20.02
CA LEU A 234 6.48 -37.28 -18.68
C LEU A 234 5.68 -38.32 -17.88
N PRO A 235 5.42 -39.53 -18.42
CA PRO A 235 4.55 -40.52 -17.77
C PRO A 235 5.08 -40.98 -16.40
N ASP A 236 6.41 -41.01 -16.25
CA ASP A 236 7.09 -41.54 -15.05
C ASP A 236 7.12 -40.56 -13.87
N ARG A 237 6.74 -39.29 -14.07
CA ARG A 237 6.67 -38.31 -12.98
C ARG A 237 5.39 -38.46 -12.17
N ALA A 238 5.48 -38.39 -10.85
CA ALA A 238 4.28 -38.32 -10.01
C ALA A 238 3.46 -37.06 -10.34
N GLU A 239 2.15 -37.09 -10.05
CA GLU A 239 1.32 -35.89 -10.11
C GLU A 239 1.90 -34.79 -9.21
N ASP A 240 1.81 -33.54 -9.64
CA ASP A 240 2.43 -32.36 -9.05
C ASP A 240 3.98 -32.32 -9.05
N ASP A 241 4.69 -33.38 -9.48
CA ASP A 241 6.14 -33.28 -9.74
C ASP A 241 6.40 -32.55 -11.08
N LEU A 242 6.71 -31.26 -10.97
CA LEU A 242 6.91 -30.38 -12.12
C LEU A 242 8.28 -30.58 -12.79
N GLY A 243 9.14 -31.43 -12.22
CA GLY A 243 10.48 -31.67 -12.71
C GLY A 243 11.45 -30.50 -12.45
N PRO A 244 12.56 -30.41 -13.22
CA PRO A 244 13.69 -29.57 -12.87
C PRO A 244 13.49 -28.11 -13.30
N ILE A 245 12.43 -27.48 -12.79
CA ILE A 245 12.03 -26.11 -13.12
C ILE A 245 12.68 -25.08 -12.17
N TYR A 246 12.69 -23.82 -12.61
CA TYR A 246 13.06 -22.61 -11.85
C TYR A 246 14.03 -22.84 -10.67
N GLY A 247 13.48 -23.02 -9.46
CA GLY A 247 14.25 -23.13 -8.23
C GLY A 247 15.31 -24.22 -8.25
N LEU A 248 15.02 -25.38 -8.85
CA LEU A 248 16.03 -26.44 -8.97
C LEU A 248 17.17 -25.99 -9.86
N GLN A 249 16.91 -25.32 -10.98
CA GLN A 249 17.97 -24.78 -11.83
C GLN A 249 18.75 -23.65 -11.16
N TRP A 250 18.12 -22.85 -10.30
CA TRP A 250 18.82 -21.80 -9.54
C TRP A 250 19.80 -22.37 -8.51
N SER A 251 19.47 -23.51 -7.91
CA SER A 251 20.25 -24.11 -6.82
C SER A 251 21.16 -25.27 -7.27
N HIS A 252 20.79 -25.97 -8.35
CA HIS A 252 21.40 -27.21 -8.83
C HIS A 252 21.44 -27.26 -10.37
N PHE A 253 21.99 -26.20 -10.99
CA PHE A 253 22.10 -26.12 -12.45
C PHE A 253 22.88 -27.31 -13.02
N GLY A 254 22.24 -28.07 -13.92
CA GLY A 254 22.86 -29.19 -14.64
C GLY A 254 23.02 -30.51 -13.87
N ALA A 255 22.41 -30.63 -12.68
CA ALA A 255 22.37 -31.86 -11.90
C ALA A 255 21.41 -32.92 -12.46
#